data_AF-A0A2N7L524-F1
#
_entry.id   AF-A0A2N7L524-F1
#
_cell.length_a   1.000
_cell.length_b   1.000
_cell.length_c   1.000
_cell.angle_alpha   90.00
_cell.angle_beta   90.00
_cell.angle_gamma   90.00
#
_symmetry.space_group_name_H-M   'P 1'
#
loop_
_entity.id
_entity.type
_entity.pdbx_description
1 polymer ?
#
loop_
_entity_poly.entity_id
_entity_poly.type
_entity_poly.pdbx_seq_one_letter_code
_entity_poly.pdbx_strand_id
1 'polypeptide(L)'
;MYVTKIFGADVCRDGGSYSLSFESSDSEWYEFFVQVKGVESNEYFEPVIYKNGFDSGELVEQLNWSNAGKFLASLKYDNARFYELVTLVENRGST
;
A
#
# COMPACT_ATOMS: atom_id res chain seq x y z
N MET A 1 -9.19 10.97 0.29
CA MET A 1 -9.31 10.16 -0.94
C MET A 1 -10.32 9.05 -0.69
N TYR A 2 -11.26 8.77 -1.62
CA TYR A 2 -12.23 7.68 -1.48
C TYR A 2 -12.00 6.67 -2.60
N VAL A 3 -11.82 5.40 -2.24
CA VAL A 3 -11.54 4.32 -3.20
C VAL A 3 -12.84 3.80 -3.81
N THR A 4 -12.93 3.83 -5.14
CA THR A 4 -14.10 3.35 -5.90
C THR A 4 -13.92 1.92 -6.41
N LYS A 5 -12.67 1.53 -6.71
CA LYS A 5 -12.34 0.21 -7.25
C LYS A 5 -10.94 -0.20 -6.84
N ILE A 6 -10.75 -1.47 -6.51
CA ILE A 6 -9.44 -2.07 -6.25
C ILE A 6 -9.08 -2.97 -7.43
N PHE A 7 -7.86 -2.82 -7.95
CA PHE A 7 -7.36 -3.61 -9.08
C PHE A 7 -6.59 -4.83 -8.61
N GLY A 8 -5.84 -4.71 -7.51
CA GLY A 8 -5.04 -5.81 -6.97
C GLY A 8 -4.20 -5.40 -5.78
N ALA A 9 -3.78 -6.41 -5.02
CA ALA A 9 -2.72 -6.28 -4.01
C ALA A 9 -1.69 -7.40 -4.27
N ASP A 10 -0.40 -7.08 -4.22
CA ASP A 10 0.67 -8.06 -4.44
C ASP A 10 1.98 -7.67 -3.74
N VAL A 11 2.91 -8.62 -3.70
CA VAL A 11 4.28 -8.43 -3.23
C VAL A 11 5.18 -8.16 -4.44
N CYS A 12 5.90 -7.05 -4.38
CA CYS A 12 6.83 -6.60 -5.40
C CYS A 12 8.09 -7.47 -5.42
N ARG A 13 8.73 -7.50 -6.60
CA ARG A 13 9.93 -8.33 -6.86
C ARG A 13 11.21 -7.75 -6.26
N ASP A 14 11.13 -6.62 -5.59
CA ASP A 14 12.27 -5.88 -5.00
C ASP A 14 12.75 -6.45 -3.65
N GLY A 15 12.20 -7.59 -3.23
CA GLY A 15 12.60 -8.29 -2.02
C GLY A 15 11.56 -8.26 -0.91
N GLY A 16 10.35 -7.73 -1.17
CA GLY A 16 9.22 -7.88 -0.26
C GLY A 16 8.29 -6.68 -0.13
N SER A 17 8.46 -5.60 -0.91
CA SER A 17 7.54 -4.46 -0.81
C SER A 17 6.11 -4.88 -1.16
N TYR A 18 5.12 -4.22 -0.55
CA TYR A 18 3.71 -4.49 -0.85
C TYR A 18 3.12 -3.34 -1.66
N SER A 19 2.28 -3.70 -2.63
CA SER A 19 1.53 -2.79 -3.46
C SER A 19 0.03 -3.08 -3.38
N LEU A 20 -0.78 -2.03 -3.30
CA LEU A 20 -2.22 -2.06 -3.49
C LEU A 20 -2.59 -1.01 -4.54
N SER A 21 -3.07 -1.47 -5.69
CA SER A 21 -3.49 -0.63 -6.81
C SER A 21 -4.99 -0.37 -6.78
N PHE A 22 -5.41 0.89 -6.91
CA PHE A 22 -6.82 1.27 -6.81
C PHE A 22 -7.18 2.51 -7.62
N GLU A 23 -8.48 2.68 -7.88
CA GLU A 23 -9.07 3.89 -8.46
C GLU A 23 -9.75 4.69 -7.35
N SER A 24 -9.65 6.01 -7.40
CA SER A 24 -10.30 6.93 -6.47
C SER A 24 -11.48 7.67 -7.12
N SER A 25 -12.29 8.36 -6.30
CA SER A 25 -13.49 9.11 -6.71
C SER A 25 -13.27 10.18 -7.78
N ASP A 26 -12.02 10.58 -8.00
CA ASP A 26 -11.58 11.47 -9.08
C ASP A 26 -11.33 10.74 -10.42
N SER A 27 -11.64 9.44 -10.49
CA SER A 27 -11.43 8.56 -11.66
C SER A 27 -9.96 8.39 -12.08
N GLU A 28 -9.05 8.61 -11.13
CA GLU A 28 -7.61 8.47 -11.34
C GLU A 28 -7.09 7.20 -10.64
N TRP A 29 -5.98 6.66 -11.15
CA TRP A 29 -5.33 5.47 -10.62
C TRP A 29 -4.22 5.82 -9.63
N TYR A 30 -4.20 5.08 -8.53
CA TYR A 30 -3.26 5.27 -7.42
C TYR A 30 -2.70 3.94 -6.94
N GLU A 31 -1.55 4.02 -6.29
CA GLU A 31 -0.90 2.90 -5.61
C GLU A 31 -0.63 3.28 -4.16
N PHE A 32 -1.09 2.44 -3.24
CA PHE A 32 -0.62 2.42 -1.86
C PHE A 32 0.56 1.46 -1.80
N PHE A 33 1.73 1.97 -1.40
CA PHE A 33 2.99 1.26 -1.47
C PHE A 33 3.67 1.22 -0.10
N VAL A 34 4.14 0.03 0.29
CA VAL A 34 4.91 -0.19 1.52
C VAL A 34 6.26 -0.78 1.15
N GLN A 35 7.29 0.06 1.18
CA GLN A 35 8.61 -0.31 0.69
C GLN A 35 9.41 -1.09 1.74
N VAL A 36 10.01 -2.20 1.34
CA VAL A 36 11.01 -2.92 2.16
C VAL A 36 12.32 -2.13 2.19
N LYS A 37 12.98 -2.03 3.35
CA LYS A 37 14.22 -1.24 3.51
C LYS A 37 15.44 -1.85 2.84
N GLY A 38 15.37 -3.13 2.47
CA GLY A 38 16.45 -3.86 1.84
C GLY A 38 15.99 -5.22 1.37
N VAL A 39 16.76 -5.81 0.44
CA VAL A 39 16.53 -7.16 -0.05
C VAL A 39 16.61 -8.13 1.14
N GLU A 40 15.60 -8.99 1.30
CA GLU A 40 15.46 -9.94 2.42
C GLU A 40 15.34 -9.29 3.82
N SER A 41 15.04 -7.99 3.89
CA SER A 41 14.75 -7.33 5.16
C SER A 41 13.32 -7.59 5.62
N ASN A 42 13.13 -7.68 6.93
CA ASN A 42 11.81 -7.69 7.57
C ASN A 42 11.41 -6.29 8.06
N GLU A 43 12.18 -5.26 7.73
CA GLU A 43 11.88 -3.87 8.05
C GLU A 43 11.33 -3.13 6.84
N TYR A 44 10.30 -2.31 7.10
CA TYR A 44 9.61 -1.54 6.08
C TYR A 44 9.64 -0.05 6.39
N PHE A 45 9.61 0.76 5.34
CA PHE A 45 9.30 2.18 5.46
C PHE A 45 7.80 2.39 5.68
N GLU A 46 7.46 3.56 6.22
CA GLU A 46 6.06 3.92 6.36
C GLU A 46 5.37 4.03 4.98
N PRO A 47 4.06 3.74 4.88
CA PRO A 47 3.39 3.64 3.59
C PRO A 47 3.24 4.98 2.87
N VAL A 48 3.15 4.90 1.55
CA VAL A 48 3.07 6.05 0.67
C VAL A 48 1.97 5.83 -0.37
N ILE A 49 1.27 6.89 -0.77
CA ILE A 49 0.35 6.87 -1.90
C ILE A 49 0.98 7.62 -3.08
N TYR A 50 1.06 6.95 -4.22
CA TYR A 50 1.49 7.51 -5.50
C TYR A 50 0.32 7.59 -6.47
N LYS A 51 0.29 8.66 -7.28
CA LYS A 51 -0.54 8.73 -8.49
C LYS A 51 0.20 8.01 -9.61
N ASN A 52 -0.48 7.23 -10.43
CA ASN A 52 0.19 6.49 -11.53
C ASN A 52 1.32 5.55 -11.07
N GLY A 53 1.42 5.26 -9.76
CA GLY A 53 2.28 4.23 -9.20
C GLY A 53 3.65 4.74 -8.78
N PHE A 54 4.38 3.93 -8.03
CA PHE A 54 5.71 4.23 -7.51
C PHE A 54 6.67 4.63 -8.63
N ASP A 55 6.62 3.93 -9.77
CA ASP A 55 7.48 4.19 -10.93
C ASP A 55 7.25 5.56 -11.58
N SER A 56 6.09 6.20 -11.37
CA SER A 56 5.82 7.55 -11.86
C SER A 56 6.59 8.62 -11.08
N GLY A 57 6.90 8.33 -9.81
CA GLY A 57 7.44 9.30 -8.85
C GLY A 57 6.44 10.37 -8.38
N GLU A 58 5.16 10.32 -8.82
CA GLU A 58 4.12 11.27 -8.45
C GLU A 58 3.59 10.99 -7.04
N LEU A 59 4.36 11.40 -6.03
CA LEU A 59 3.99 11.30 -4.62
C LEU A 59 2.75 12.15 -4.30
N VAL A 60 1.71 11.50 -3.75
CA VAL A 60 0.47 12.16 -3.33
C VAL A 60 0.42 12.36 -1.83
N GLU A 61 0.75 11.32 -1.06
CA GLU A 61 0.64 11.35 0.39
C GLU A 61 1.66 10.42 1.05
N GLN A 62 2.29 10.89 2.13
CA GLN A 62 3.07 10.05 3.04
C GLN A 62 2.20 9.75 4.26
N LEU A 63 2.03 8.47 4.56
CA LEU A 63 1.19 8.01 5.66
C LEU A 63 2.07 7.48 6.76
N ASN A 64 1.80 7.87 8.00
CA ASN A 64 2.27 7.07 9.13
C ASN A 64 1.48 5.77 9.26
N TRP A 65 1.99 4.80 10.01
CA TRP A 65 1.33 3.50 10.21
C TRP A 65 -0.13 3.60 10.69
N SER A 66 -0.45 4.59 11.53
CA SER A 66 -1.80 4.78 12.05
C SER A 66 -2.78 5.24 10.97
N ASN A 67 -2.38 6.21 10.14
CA ASN A 67 -3.21 6.70 9.04
C ASN A 67 -3.34 5.66 7.92
N ALA A 68 -2.28 4.91 7.66
CA ALA A 68 -2.30 3.76 6.76
C ALA A 68 -3.31 2.70 7.21
N GLY A 69 -3.31 2.34 8.51
CA GLY A 69 -4.27 1.38 9.06
C GLY A 69 -5.72 1.85 8.91
N LYS A 70 -6.00 3.13 9.17
CA LYS A 70 -7.33 3.72 8.95
C LYS A 70 -7.75 3.70 7.49
N PHE A 71 -6.82 3.99 6.58
CA PHE A 71 -7.06 3.92 5.14
C PHE A 71 -7.47 2.50 4.74
N LEU A 72 -6.66 1.49 5.07
CA LEU A 72 -6.93 0.09 4.71
C LEU A 72 -8.20 -0.46 5.37
N ALA A 73 -8.48 -0.09 6.63
CA ALA A 73 -9.70 -0.50 7.33
C ALA A 73 -11.00 0.01 6.69
N SER A 74 -10.92 1.06 5.86
CA SER A 74 -12.08 1.57 5.12
C SER A 74 -12.38 0.76 3.85
N LEU A 75 -11.45 -0.10 3.43
CA LEU A 75 -11.54 -0.88 2.20
C LEU A 75 -12.15 -2.25 2.45
N LYS A 76 -12.82 -2.79 1.43
CA LYS A 76 -13.33 -4.16 1.43
C LYS A 76 -12.78 -4.88 0.21
N TYR A 77 -11.85 -5.80 0.43
CA TYR A 77 -11.23 -6.57 -0.63
C TYR A 77 -10.86 -7.96 -0.13
N ASP A 78 -11.50 -8.98 -0.68
CA ASP A 78 -11.26 -10.38 -0.32
C ASP A 78 -10.10 -10.94 -1.14
N ASN A 79 -8.89 -10.76 -0.61
CA ASN A 79 -7.65 -11.17 -1.26
C ASN A 79 -6.58 -11.46 -0.20
N ALA A 80 -5.87 -12.60 -0.33
CA ALA A 80 -4.86 -13.03 0.64
C ALA A 80 -3.72 -12.00 0.81
N ARG A 81 -3.20 -11.42 -0.28
CA ARG A 81 -2.14 -10.42 -0.24
C ARG A 81 -2.60 -9.11 0.40
N PHE A 82 -3.87 -8.76 0.21
CA PHE A 82 -4.44 -7.62 0.90
C PHE A 82 -4.51 -7.85 2.41
N TYR A 83 -4.90 -9.06 2.87
CA TYR A 83 -4.88 -9.37 4.30
C TYR A 83 -3.47 -9.34 4.90
N GLU A 84 -2.47 -9.86 4.18
CA GLU A 84 -1.06 -9.76 4.59
C GLU A 84 -0.61 -8.30 4.73
N LEU A 85 -0.96 -7.45 3.75
CA LEU A 85 -0.68 -6.01 3.79
C LEU A 85 -1.34 -5.32 4.99
N VAL A 86 -2.61 -5.64 5.28
CA VAL A 86 -3.32 -5.11 6.45
C VAL A 86 -2.58 -5.50 7.72
N THR A 87 -2.22 -6.78 7.89
CA THR A 87 -1.48 -7.27 9.05
C THR A 87 -0.11 -6.58 9.19
N LEU A 88 0.61 -6.40 8.08
CA LEU A 88 1.90 -5.69 8.07
C LEU A 88 1.75 -4.25 8.60
N VAL A 89 0.72 -3.53 8.14
CA VAL A 89 0.47 -2.15 8.55
C VAL A 89 0.02 -2.07 10.00
N GLU A 90 -0.83 -2.99 10.47
CA GLU A 90 -1.24 -3.08 11.87
C GLU A 90 -0.05 -3.33 12.81
N ASN A 91 0.90 -4.16 12.37
CA ASN A 91 2.14 -4.44 13.08
C ASN A 91 3.24 -3.38 12.84
N ARG A 92 2.92 -2.28 12.16
CA ARG A 92 3.83 -1.14 11.91
C ARG A 92 5.11 -1.55 11.18
N GLY A 93 4.98 -2.38 10.16
CA GLY A 93 6.12 -2.85 9.36
C GLY A 93 6.99 -3.88 10.07
N SER A 94 6.48 -4.52 11.12
CA SER A 94 7.10 -5.70 11.73
C SER A 94 6.36 -6.95 11.27
N THR A 95 7.10 -7.94 10.76
CA THR A 95 6.55 -9.25 10.34
C THR A 95 6.80 -10.31 11.39
#